data_AF-A0A933EIE7-F1
#
_entry.id   AF-A0A933EIE7-F1
#
_cell.length_a   1.000
_cell.length_b   1.000
_cell.length_c   1.000
_cell.angle_alpha   90.00
_cell.angle_beta   90.00
_cell.angle_gamma   90.00
#
_symmetry.space_group_name_H-M   'P 1'
#
loop_
_entity.id
_entity.type
_entity.pdbx_description
1 polymer ?
#
loop_
_entity_poly.entity_id
_entity_poly.type
_entity_poly.pdbx_seq_one_letter_code
_entity_poly.pdbx_strand_id
1 'polypeptide(L)'
;MLRYHMGWSDSQGRPTGGTEGKALRPNLCIFACEAVGGTWRKALPAAVALEFIHNFSLIHDDIQDEDEERRHRPTLWYVWGKPKALVAGNALRLMADM
;
A
#
# COMPACT_ATOMS: atom_id res chain seq x y z
N MET A 1 -12.16 2.12 0.22
CA MET A 1 -11.21 1.97 1.35
C MET A 1 -9.77 1.87 0.85
N LEU A 2 -9.38 0.81 0.13
CA LEU A 2 -7.99 0.71 -0.37
C LEU A 2 -7.58 1.86 -1.31
N ARG A 3 -8.47 2.30 -2.21
CA ARG A 3 -8.23 3.51 -3.03
C ARG A 3 -7.95 4.77 -2.19
N TYR A 4 -8.61 4.89 -1.04
CA TYR A 4 -8.36 6.00 -0.11
C TYR A 4 -7.00 5.87 0.56
N HIS A 5 -6.63 4.67 1.04
CA HIS A 5 -5.31 4.40 1.62
C HIS A 5 -4.19 4.77 0.64
N MET A 6 -4.35 4.35 -0.63
CA MET A 6 -3.42 4.66 -1.72
C MET A 6 -3.42 6.14 -2.14
N GLY A 7 -4.35 6.95 -1.62
CA GLY A 7 -4.47 8.38 -1.94
C GLY A 7 -5.02 8.68 -3.33
N TRP A 8 -5.73 7.70 -3.92
CA TRP A 8 -6.41 7.84 -5.21
C TRP A 8 -7.84 8.35 -5.07
N SER A 9 -8.40 8.33 -3.86
CA SER A 9 -9.73 8.87 -3.59
C SER A 9 -9.83 9.51 -2.21
N ASP A 10 -10.81 10.40 -2.02
CA ASP A 10 -11.23 10.89 -0.71
C ASP A 10 -12.09 9.86 0.04
N SER A 11 -12.54 10.19 1.25
CA SER A 11 -13.35 9.29 2.09
C SER A 11 -14.75 9.03 1.52
N GLN A 12 -15.21 9.86 0.57
CA GLN A 12 -16.45 9.69 -0.18
C GLN A 12 -16.26 8.96 -1.50
N GLY A 13 -15.03 8.53 -1.82
CA GLY A 13 -14.70 7.81 -3.05
C GLY A 13 -14.51 8.70 -4.28
N ARG A 14 -14.50 10.03 -4.14
CA ARG A 14 -14.20 10.94 -5.25
C ARG A 14 -12.70 10.92 -5.53
N PRO A 15 -12.26 10.90 -6.80
CA PRO A 15 -10.85 10.86 -7.14
C PRO A 15 -10.13 12.11 -6.62
N THR A 16 -8.92 11.92 -6.09
CA THR A 16 -8.03 13.00 -5.65
C THR A 16 -6.83 13.09 -6.59
N GLY A 17 -6.14 14.24 -6.62
CA GLY A 17 -4.97 14.50 -7.47
C GLY A 17 -3.71 13.69 -7.14
N GLY A 18 -3.86 12.53 -6.47
CA GLY A 18 -2.82 11.55 -6.15
C GLY A 18 -1.75 12.06 -5.18
N THR A 19 -1.62 11.43 -4.01
CA THR A 19 -0.31 11.41 -3.33
C THR A 19 0.49 10.26 -3.90
N GLU A 20 1.36 10.54 -4.86
CA GLU A 20 2.32 9.55 -5.36
C GLU A 20 3.43 9.34 -4.33
N GLY A 21 3.58 8.09 -3.88
CA GLY A 21 4.77 7.68 -3.14
C GLY A 21 6.00 7.68 -4.06
N LYS A 22 7.21 7.66 -3.47
CA LYS A 22 8.48 7.68 -4.22
C LYS A 22 8.74 6.42 -5.08
N ALA A 23 7.88 5.40 -5.02
CA ALA A 23 8.02 4.11 -5.69
C ALA A 23 9.42 3.47 -5.52
N LEU A 24 10.10 3.72 -4.40
CA LEU A 24 11.49 3.30 -4.21
C LEU A 24 11.63 1.78 -4.17
N ARG A 25 10.75 1.11 -3.41
CA ARG A 25 10.77 -0.36 -3.22
C ARG A 25 10.57 -1.14 -4.53
N PRO A 26 9.54 -0.86 -5.36
CA PRO A 26 9.32 -1.58 -6.61
C PRO A 26 10.44 -1.29 -7.61
N ASN A 27 10.93 -0.06 -7.68
CA ASN A 27 12.05 0.29 -8.56
C ASN A 27 13.34 -0.43 -8.15
N LEU A 28 13.65 -0.52 -6.85
CA LEU A 28 14.80 -1.28 -6.37
C LEU A 28 14.70 -2.77 -6.73
N CYS A 29 13.51 -3.36 -6.62
CA CYS A 29 13.28 -4.76 -7.02
C CYS A 29 13.51 -4.97 -8.52
N ILE A 30 13.00 -4.06 -9.34
CA ILE A 30 13.20 -4.09 -10.80
C ILE A 30 14.69 -3.94 -11.14
N PHE A 31 15.37 -2.94 -10.58
CA PHE A 31 16.79 -2.70 -10.85
C PHE A 31 17.68 -3.85 -10.38
N ALA A 32 17.36 -4.48 -9.24
CA ALA A 32 18.07 -5.67 -8.78
C ALA A 32 17.94 -6.84 -9.76
N CYS A 33 16.76 -7.02 -10.36
CA CYS A 33 16.55 -8.04 -11.39
C CYS A 33 17.33 -7.73 -12.67
N GLU A 34 17.32 -6.48 -13.13
CA GLU A 34 18.07 -6.06 -14.32
C GLU A 34 19.58 -6.15 -14.12
N ALA A 35 20.09 -5.84 -12.92
CA ALA A 35 21.51 -5.91 -12.58
C ALA A 35 22.09 -7.33 -12.70
N VAL A 36 21.27 -8.37 -12.57
CA VAL A 36 21.68 -9.78 -12.73
C VAL A 36 21.29 -10.36 -14.10
N GLY A 37 20.97 -9.51 -15.08
CA GLY A 37 20.63 -9.91 -16.45
C GLY A 37 19.18 -10.34 -16.68
N GLY A 38 18.30 -10.07 -15.71
CA GLY A 38 16.85 -10.25 -15.85
C GLY A 38 16.18 -9.14 -16.66
N THR A 39 14.86 -9.22 -16.82
CA THR A 39 14.05 -8.17 -17.45
C THR A 39 13.05 -7.62 -16.43
N TRP A 40 12.74 -6.32 -16.50
CA TRP A 40 11.77 -5.70 -15.60
C TRP A 40 10.42 -6.44 -15.52
N ARG A 41 9.97 -7.03 -16.64
CA ARG A 41 8.72 -7.82 -16.71
C ARG A 41 8.73 -9.02 -15.78
N LYS A 42 9.90 -9.66 -15.58
CA LYS A 42 10.04 -10.80 -14.65
C LYS A 42 9.97 -10.36 -13.19
N ALA A 43 10.45 -9.15 -12.88
CA ALA A 43 10.42 -8.61 -11.52
C ALA A 43 9.06 -7.99 -11.15
N LEU A 44 8.23 -7.65 -12.13
CA LEU A 44 6.99 -6.91 -11.91
C LEU A 44 6.06 -7.55 -10.86
N PRO A 45 5.78 -8.87 -10.87
CA PRO A 45 4.95 -9.47 -9.82
C PRO A 45 5.53 -9.29 -8.42
N ALA A 46 6.84 -9.50 -8.25
CA ALA A 46 7.52 -9.30 -6.97
C ALA A 46 7.52 -7.83 -6.53
N ALA A 47 7.72 -6.90 -7.46
CA ALA A 47 7.68 -5.46 -7.18
C ALA A 47 6.28 -5.01 -6.70
N VAL A 48 5.21 -5.54 -7.30
CA VAL A 48 3.82 -5.30 -6.88
C VAL A 48 3.55 -5.92 -5.52
N ALA A 49 3.96 -7.17 -5.29
CA ALA A 49 3.81 -7.85 -4.00
C ALA A 49 4.50 -7.09 -2.86
N LEU A 50 5.70 -6.53 -3.10
CA LEU A 50 6.40 -5.69 -2.12
C LEU A 50 5.62 -4.42 -1.75
N GLU A 51 4.95 -3.77 -2.70
CA GLU A 51 4.09 -2.63 -2.40
C GLU A 51 2.84 -3.05 -1.62
N PHE A 52 2.23 -4.19 -1.94
CA PHE A 52 1.08 -4.70 -1.19
C PHE A 52 1.44 -5.09 0.25
N ILE A 53 2.55 -5.78 0.47
CA ILE A 53 3.04 -6.13 1.82
C ILE A 53 3.31 -4.87 2.64
N HIS A 54 3.92 -3.86 2.04
CA HIS A 54 4.18 -2.61 2.74
C HIS A 54 2.90 -1.86 3.12
N ASN A 55 1.93 -1.76 2.21
CA ASN A 55 0.66 -1.11 2.54
C ASN A 55 -0.16 -1.94 3.54
N PHE A 56 -0.07 -3.27 3.50
CA PHE A 56 -0.58 -4.14 4.57
C PHE A 56 0.02 -3.76 5.91
N SER A 57 1.37 -3.67 6.02
CA SER A 57 2.02 -3.35 7.28
C SER A 57 1.59 -1.97 7.78
N LEU A 58 1.58 -0.95 6.93
CA LEU A 58 1.15 0.40 7.32
C LEU A 58 -0.26 0.45 7.90
N ILE A 59 -1.22 -0.27 7.30
CA ILE A 59 -2.59 -0.31 7.83
C ILE A 59 -2.63 -0.96 9.21
N HIS A 60 -1.84 -2.01 9.43
CA HIS A 60 -1.78 -2.71 10.72
C HIS A 60 -1.03 -1.88 11.77
N ASP A 61 0.10 -1.27 11.40
CA ASP A 61 0.89 -0.38 12.23
C ASP A 61 0.01 0.80 12.71
N ASP A 62 -0.75 1.44 11.82
CA ASP A 62 -1.68 2.52 12.18
C ASP A 62 -2.65 2.10 13.30
N ILE A 63 -3.11 0.84 13.27
CA ILE A 63 -4.04 0.29 14.28
C ILE A 63 -3.32 -0.05 15.59
N GLN A 64 -2.10 -0.58 15.50
CA GLN A 64 -1.29 -1.01 16.64
C GLN A 64 -0.75 0.18 17.43
N ASP A 65 -0.33 1.22 16.72
CA ASP A 65 0.24 2.44 17.30
C ASP A 65 -0.84 3.47 17.67
N GLU A 66 -2.09 3.20 17.29
CA GLU A 66 -3.23 4.11 17.46
C GLU A 66 -3.02 5.47 16.76
N ASP A 67 -2.30 5.45 15.63
CA ASP A 67 -2.09 6.62 14.78
C ASP A 67 -3.40 7.02 14.08
N GLU A 68 -3.98 8.15 14.47
CA GLU A 68 -5.20 8.69 13.85
C GLU A 68 -4.93 9.33 12.48
N GLU A 69 -3.69 9.75 12.21
CA GLU A 69 -3.28 10.42 10.98
C GLU A 69 -1.97 9.86 10.40
N ARG A 70 -1.91 9.72 9.07
CA ARG A 70 -0.71 9.41 8.30
C ARG A 70 -0.57 10.34 7.12
N ARG A 71 0.58 11.02 7.03
CA ARG A 71 0.89 12.01 5.96
C ARG A 71 -0.21 13.07 5.81
N HIS A 72 -0.63 13.65 6.94
CA HIS A 72 -1.67 14.69 7.01
C HIS A 72 -3.05 14.24 6.50
N ARG A 73 -3.32 12.93 6.51
CA ARG A 73 -4.62 12.36 6.16
C ARG A 73 -5.05 11.39 7.27
N PRO A 74 -6.34 11.37 7.65
CA PRO A 74 -6.84 10.38 8.59
C PRO A 74 -6.52 8.95 8.16
N THR A 75 -6.14 8.10 9.11
CA THR A 75 -5.85 6.69 8.84
C THR A 75 -7.13 5.91 8.56
N LEU A 76 -6.97 4.74 7.95
CA LEU A 76 -8.11 3.96 7.47
C LEU A 76 -9.01 3.47 8.62
N TRP A 77 -8.40 3.16 9.78
CA TRP A 77 -9.13 2.74 10.97
C TRP A 77 -9.82 3.90 11.66
N TYR A 78 -9.26 5.12 11.60
CA TYR A 78 -9.91 6.30 12.16
C TYR A 78 -11.18 6.66 11.38
N VAL A 79 -11.15 6.54 10.05
CA VAL A 79 -12.31 6.88 9.20
C VAL A 79 -13.43 5.82 9.25
N TRP A 80 -13.08 4.53 9.26
CA TRP A 80 -14.06 3.43 9.09
C TRP A 80 -14.05 2.36 10.20
N GLY A 81 -13.24 2.54 11.24
CA GLY A 81 -13.10 1.63 12.37
C GLY A 81 -12.05 0.54 12.15
N LYS A 82 -11.45 0.08 13.28
CA LYS A 82 -10.43 -0.99 13.33
C LYS A 82 -10.87 -2.26 12.56
N PRO A 83 -12.11 -2.79 12.69
CA PRO A 83 -12.49 -4.05 12.02
C PRO A 83 -12.38 -3.99 10.49
N LYS A 84 -12.84 -2.91 9.87
CA LYS A 84 -12.77 -2.78 8.40
C LYS A 84 -11.34 -2.52 7.93
N ALA A 85 -10.54 -1.80 8.72
CA ALA A 85 -9.14 -1.58 8.42
C ALA A 85 -8.31 -2.87 8.47
N LEU A 86 -8.53 -3.73 9.47
CA LEU A 86 -7.91 -5.06 9.54
C LEU A 86 -8.23 -5.91 8.31
N VAL A 87 -9.50 -5.93 7.87
CA VAL A 87 -9.89 -6.67 6.65
C VAL A 87 -9.22 -6.10 5.41
N ALA A 88 -9.11 -4.77 5.30
CA ALA A 88 -8.43 -4.12 4.18
C ALA A 88 -6.93 -4.45 4.15
N GLY A 89 -6.26 -4.45 5.31
CA GLY A 89 -4.87 -4.89 5.43
C GLY A 89 -4.70 -6.35 5.01
N ASN A 90 -5.48 -7.26 5.60
CA ASN A 90 -5.42 -8.69 5.26
C ASN A 90 -5.66 -8.96 3.78
N ALA A 91 -6.56 -8.21 3.13
CA ALA A 91 -6.77 -8.33 1.70
C ALA A 91 -5.51 -8.00 0.88
N LEU A 92 -4.74 -6.97 1.27
CA LEU A 92 -3.45 -6.67 0.63
C LEU A 92 -2.42 -7.77 0.85
N ARG A 93 -2.35 -8.35 2.06
CA ARG A 93 -1.46 -9.48 2.36
C ARG A 93 -1.75 -10.68 1.46
N LEU A 94 -3.03 -11.03 1.31
CA LEU A 94 -3.48 -12.11 0.44
C LEU A 94 -3.16 -11.84 -1.04
N MET A 95 -3.41 -10.62 -1.51
CA MET A 95 -3.09 -10.23 -2.90
C MET A 95 -1.59 -10.24 -3.19
N ALA A 96 -0.74 -10.09 -2.17
CA ALA A 96 0.72 -10.17 -2.32
C ALA A 96 1.25 -11.62 -2.43
N ASP A 97 0.49 -12.60 -1.93
CA ASP A 97 0.86 -14.02 -1.98
C ASP A 97 0.40 -14.71 -3.28
N MET A 98 -0.42 -14.04 -4.09
CA MET A 98 -0.92 -14.52 -5.39
C MET A 98 0.04 -14.22 -6.54
#